data_AF-A0A6P8GA70-F1
#
_entry.id   AF-A0A6P8GA70-F1
#
_cell.length_a   1.000
_cell.length_b   1.000
_cell.length_c   1.000
_cell.angle_alpha   90.00
_cell.angle_beta   90.00
_cell.angle_gamma   90.00
#
_symmetry.space_group_name_H-M   'P 1'
#
loop_
_entity.id
_entity.type
_entity.pdbx_description
1 polymer ?
#
loop_
_entity_poly.entity_id
_entity_poly.type
_entity_poly.pdbx_seq_one_letter_code
_entity_poly.pdbx_strand_id
1 'polypeptide(L)'
;MEIYRDRSPDQVTQLSRELEEAELRLGQALLQHFMIQTKPLLRRMMTRKWLSTDEDFKQLLRRTQELRDQCTHMCPPQAQVFASELHLRVVREYLSPLMKNNYSCRSRKHQRAAAKLRDQWAQIRDLFLDMRSTADWLHPAGDHLSNIIGQKNTSDIKTHLEALVKDYPDISKRHVAAVLFFRGVTRGRERQLILQRVAELKRDVRSTGNSEAHQHALFSSIPAAASSDCLAYTPFSCFSQLLPDH
;
A
#
# COMPACT_ATOMS: atom_id res chain seq x y z
N MET A 1 19.98 11.98 -38.83
CA MET A 1 19.31 10.72 -38.45
C MET A 1 18.34 10.23 -39.51
N GLU A 2 17.61 11.12 -40.20
CA GLU A 2 16.68 10.74 -41.30
C GLU A 2 17.36 10.01 -42.47
N ILE A 3 18.58 10.41 -42.86
CA ILE A 3 19.32 9.83 -43.99
C ILE A 3 19.71 8.34 -43.79
N TYR A 4 19.79 7.88 -42.54
CA TYR A 4 20.11 6.47 -42.21
C TYR A 4 18.87 5.57 -42.13
N ARG A 5 17.70 6.13 -41.80
CA ARG A 5 16.42 5.39 -41.79
C ARG A 5 16.05 4.89 -43.18
N ASP A 6 16.35 5.66 -44.22
CA ASP A 6 16.05 5.31 -45.61
C ASP A 6 16.98 4.23 -46.19
N ARG A 7 18.17 4.01 -45.60
CA ARG A 7 19.16 3.06 -46.12
C ARG A 7 19.05 1.66 -45.51
N SER A 8 18.67 1.57 -44.23
CA SER A 8 18.55 0.30 -43.49
C SER A 8 17.44 0.38 -42.42
N PRO A 9 16.17 0.50 -42.82
CA PRO A 9 15.04 0.70 -41.89
C PRO A 9 14.91 -0.41 -40.84
N ASP A 10 15.15 -1.67 -41.23
CA ASP A 10 15.04 -2.82 -40.34
C ASP A 10 16.10 -2.81 -39.22
N GLN A 11 17.35 -2.44 -39.55
CA GLN A 11 18.44 -2.36 -38.57
C GLN A 11 18.22 -1.23 -37.56
N VAL A 12 17.73 -0.08 -38.03
CA VAL A 12 17.39 1.06 -37.15
C VAL A 12 16.23 0.70 -36.23
N THR A 13 15.21 0.01 -36.75
CA THR A 13 14.07 -0.47 -35.96
C THR A 13 14.51 -1.47 -34.90
N GLN A 14 15.37 -2.43 -35.27
CA GLN A 14 15.92 -3.40 -34.34
C GLN A 14 16.73 -2.74 -33.21
N LEU A 15 17.66 -1.84 -33.54
CA LEU A 15 18.47 -1.13 -32.55
C LEU A 15 17.61 -0.27 -31.61
N SER A 16 16.58 0.39 -32.13
CA SER A 16 15.64 1.18 -31.32
C SER A 16 14.94 0.29 -30.29
N ARG A 17 14.46 -0.88 -30.71
CA ARG A 17 13.84 -1.86 -29.80
C ARG A 17 14.81 -2.38 -28.74
N GLU A 18 16.05 -2.69 -29.12
CA GLU A 18 17.08 -3.15 -28.17
C GLU A 18 17.42 -2.08 -27.13
N LEU A 19 17.45 -0.80 -27.54
CA LEU A 19 17.65 0.32 -26.64
C LEU A 19 16.46 0.50 -25.69
N GLU A 20 15.23 0.47 -26.19
CA GLU A 20 14.00 0.53 -25.37
C GLU A 20 13.96 -0.59 -24.32
N GLU A 21 14.36 -1.81 -24.69
CA GLU A 21 14.46 -2.93 -23.76
C GLU A 21 15.57 -2.72 -22.72
N ALA A 22 16.71 -2.17 -23.12
CA ALA A 22 17.79 -1.81 -22.20
C ALA A 22 17.36 -0.73 -21.20
N GLU A 23 16.66 0.32 -21.66
CA GLU A 23 16.09 1.38 -20.82
C GLU A 23 15.11 0.79 -19.79
N LEU A 24 14.20 -0.08 -20.23
CA LEU A 24 13.24 -0.74 -19.35
C LEU A 24 13.94 -1.58 -18.26
N ARG A 25 14.92 -2.40 -18.66
CA ARG A 25 15.69 -3.24 -17.72
C ARG A 25 16.46 -2.40 -16.71
N LEU A 26 17.07 -1.30 -17.15
CA LEU A 26 17.78 -0.38 -16.27
C LEU A 26 16.82 0.26 -15.25
N GLY A 27 15.67 0.76 -15.71
CA GLY A 27 14.64 1.32 -14.84
C GLY A 27 14.15 0.31 -13.80
N GLN A 28 13.90 -0.94 -14.21
CA GLN A 28 13.52 -2.02 -13.29
C GLN A 28 14.62 -2.33 -12.27
N ALA A 29 15.88 -2.38 -12.69
CA ALA A 29 17.02 -2.64 -11.80
C ALA A 29 17.20 -1.51 -10.76
N LEU A 30 17.11 -0.25 -11.19
CA LEU A 30 17.16 0.91 -10.31
C LEU A 30 16.04 0.87 -9.26
N LEU A 31 14.83 0.58 -9.72
CA LEU A 31 13.68 0.45 -8.84
C LEU A 31 13.84 -0.70 -7.84
N GLN A 32 14.30 -1.87 -8.28
CA GLN A 32 14.58 -3.00 -7.38
C GLN A 32 15.66 -2.65 -6.35
N HIS A 33 16.75 -2.01 -6.79
CA HIS A 33 17.82 -1.58 -5.91
C HIS A 33 17.32 -0.62 -4.83
N PHE A 34 16.54 0.41 -5.23
CA PHE A 34 15.92 1.34 -4.31
C PHE A 34 15.02 0.64 -3.30
N MET A 35 14.17 -0.29 -3.75
CA MET A 35 13.28 -1.02 -2.86
C MET A 35 14.07 -1.89 -1.86
N ILE A 36 15.16 -2.54 -2.28
CA ILE A 36 16.02 -3.31 -1.36
C ILE A 36 16.59 -2.42 -0.25
N GLN A 37 17.09 -1.24 -0.61
CA GLN A 37 17.71 -0.32 0.33
C GLN A 37 16.70 0.32 1.31
N THR A 38 15.48 0.58 0.86
CA THR A 38 14.46 1.27 1.66
C THR A 38 13.54 0.33 2.43
N LYS A 39 13.46 -0.95 2.05
CA LYS A 39 12.65 -1.98 2.72
C LYS A 39 12.86 -2.07 4.24
N PRO A 40 14.08 -1.97 4.80
CA PRO A 40 14.26 -1.96 6.26
C PRO A 40 13.60 -0.76 6.95
N LEU A 41 13.58 0.41 6.29
CA LEU A 41 12.92 1.63 6.78
C LEU A 41 11.40 1.46 6.71
N LEU A 42 10.88 1.03 5.56
CA LEU A 42 9.45 0.82 5.32
C LEU A 42 8.84 -0.23 6.27
N ARG A 43 9.56 -1.31 6.56
CA ARG A 43 9.12 -2.33 7.53
C ARG A 43 8.92 -1.81 8.96
N ARG A 44 9.50 -0.65 9.29
CA ARG A 44 9.35 -0.02 10.61
C ARG A 44 8.18 0.95 10.70
N MET A 45 7.52 1.27 9.58
CA MET A 45 6.32 2.11 9.56
C MET A 45 5.18 1.46 10.36
N MET A 46 4.29 2.28 10.94
CA MET A 46 3.16 1.82 11.77
C MET A 46 3.54 0.84 12.89
N THR A 47 4.78 0.90 13.39
CA THR A 47 5.22 0.18 14.59
C THR A 47 5.16 1.10 15.82
N ARG A 48 5.40 0.52 17.01
CA ARG A 48 5.56 1.30 18.24
C ARG A 48 6.67 2.35 18.13
N LYS A 49 7.81 2.00 17.52
CA LYS A 49 8.95 2.91 17.34
C LYS A 49 8.60 4.05 16.38
N TRP A 50 7.95 3.74 15.26
CA TRP A 50 7.44 4.75 14.33
C TRP A 50 6.55 5.78 15.03
N LEU A 51 5.69 5.37 15.97
CA LEU A 51 4.84 6.32 16.68
C LEU A 51 5.62 7.29 17.59
N SER A 52 6.88 7.00 17.92
CA SER A 52 7.74 7.84 18.79
C SER A 52 8.80 8.67 18.04
N THR A 53 9.13 8.34 16.80
CA THR A 53 10.20 9.01 16.05
C THR A 53 9.90 9.02 14.55
N ASP A 54 10.49 9.98 13.82
CA ASP A 54 10.38 10.11 12.37
C ASP A 54 11.66 9.71 11.63
N GLU A 55 12.71 9.23 12.32
CA GLU A 55 14.02 9.02 11.69
C GLU A 55 13.98 8.08 10.47
N ASP A 56 13.34 6.92 10.61
CA ASP A 56 13.23 5.95 9.51
C ASP A 56 12.44 6.55 8.31
N PHE A 57 11.45 7.41 8.58
CA PHE A 57 10.63 8.06 7.54
C PHE A 57 11.39 9.21 6.87
N LYS A 58 12.08 10.06 7.64
CA LYS A 58 12.95 11.11 7.11
C LYS A 58 14.05 10.53 6.23
N GLN A 59 14.61 9.39 6.62
CA GLN A 59 15.61 8.71 5.81
C GLN A 59 15.02 8.14 4.50
N LEU A 60 13.79 7.62 4.54
CA LEU A 60 13.06 7.22 3.33
C LEU A 60 12.86 8.42 2.38
N LEU A 61 12.40 9.56 2.89
CA LEU A 61 12.22 10.77 2.09
C LEU A 61 13.53 11.25 1.47
N ARG A 62 14.62 11.34 2.25
CA ARG A 62 15.93 11.73 1.72
C ARG A 62 16.41 10.84 0.58
N ARG A 63 16.33 9.51 0.75
CA ARG A 63 16.72 8.56 -0.31
C ARG A 63 15.84 8.69 -1.56
N THR A 64 14.55 8.99 -1.37
CA THR A 64 13.63 9.18 -2.49
C THR A 64 13.92 10.49 -3.23
N GLN A 65 14.29 11.56 -2.51
CA GLN A 65 14.76 12.82 -3.08
C GLN A 65 16.08 12.65 -3.84
N GLU A 66 17.05 11.94 -3.27
CA GLU A 66 18.31 11.61 -3.96
C GLU A 66 18.05 10.86 -5.27
N LEU A 67 17.12 9.89 -5.28
CA LEU A 67 16.73 9.17 -6.49
C LEU A 67 16.00 10.08 -7.49
N ARG A 68 15.10 10.96 -7.04
CA ARG A 68 14.46 11.97 -7.90
C ARG A 68 15.51 12.83 -8.60
N ASP A 69 16.50 13.30 -7.86
CA ASP A 69 17.54 14.18 -8.40
C ASP A 69 18.41 13.42 -9.41
N GLN A 70 18.61 12.10 -9.24
CA GLN A 70 19.25 11.26 -10.26
C GLN A 70 18.37 11.05 -11.50
N CYS A 71 17.05 10.96 -11.33
CA CYS A 71 16.10 10.81 -12.43
C CYS A 71 16.02 12.03 -13.36
N THR A 72 16.59 13.19 -13.01
CA THR A 72 16.65 14.35 -13.92
C THR A 72 17.47 14.08 -15.19
N HIS A 73 18.31 13.04 -15.16
CA HIS A 73 19.10 12.60 -16.31
C HIS A 73 18.35 11.62 -17.23
N MET A 74 17.15 11.16 -16.84
CA MET A 74 16.31 10.31 -17.68
C MET A 74 15.51 11.15 -18.67
N CYS A 75 15.18 10.56 -19.83
CA CYS A 75 14.23 11.17 -20.75
C CYS A 75 12.86 11.37 -20.05
N PRO A 76 12.17 12.51 -20.23
CA PRO A 76 11.00 12.85 -19.42
C PRO A 76 9.85 11.83 -19.40
N PRO A 77 9.47 11.21 -20.54
CA PRO A 77 8.42 10.17 -20.53
C PRO A 77 8.80 8.96 -19.67
N GLN A 78 10.03 8.49 -19.78
CA GLN A 78 10.55 7.37 -19.00
C GLN A 78 10.64 7.71 -17.51
N ALA A 79 11.09 8.92 -17.18
CA ALA A 79 11.13 9.41 -15.79
C ALA A 79 9.74 9.41 -15.14
N GLN A 80 8.71 9.84 -15.86
CA GLN A 80 7.33 9.83 -15.36
C GLN A 80 6.80 8.41 -15.13
N VAL A 81 7.02 7.48 -16.08
CA VAL A 81 6.62 6.07 -15.92
C VAL A 81 7.33 5.45 -14.71
N PHE A 82 8.64 5.68 -14.59
CA PHE A 82 9.43 5.24 -13.45
C PHE A 82 8.89 5.82 -12.13
N ALA A 83 8.59 7.12 -12.08
CA ALA A 83 8.07 7.78 -10.90
C ALA A 83 6.71 7.21 -10.46
N SER A 84 5.81 6.91 -11.40
CA SER A 84 4.51 6.29 -11.10
C SER A 84 4.62 4.87 -10.56
N GLU A 85 5.51 4.05 -11.12
CA GLU A 85 5.76 2.71 -10.60
C GLU A 85 6.44 2.76 -9.22
N LEU A 86 7.40 3.67 -9.03
CA LEU A 86 8.06 3.90 -7.74
C LEU A 86 7.04 4.35 -6.67
N HIS A 87 6.15 5.28 -7.02
CA HIS A 87 5.08 5.76 -6.14
C HIS A 87 4.22 4.61 -5.63
N LEU A 88 3.76 3.75 -6.54
CA LEU A 88 2.96 2.57 -6.19
C LEU A 88 3.71 1.62 -5.26
N ARG A 89 5.00 1.34 -5.50
CA ARG A 89 5.79 0.44 -4.65
C ARG A 89 6.07 1.02 -3.26
N VAL A 90 6.41 2.31 -3.18
CA VAL A 90 6.61 2.99 -1.89
C VAL A 90 5.33 3.00 -1.07
N VAL A 91 4.20 3.35 -1.69
CA VAL A 91 2.88 3.34 -1.02
C VAL A 91 2.51 1.94 -0.52
N ARG A 92 2.67 0.91 -1.36
CA ARG A 92 2.40 -0.49 -0.97
C ARG A 92 3.21 -0.93 0.24
N GLU A 93 4.53 -0.69 0.22
CA GLU A 93 5.42 -1.08 1.31
C GLU A 93 5.24 -0.19 2.56
N TYR A 94 4.90 1.08 2.40
CA TYR A 94 4.62 2.00 3.50
C TYR A 94 3.37 1.57 4.26
N LEU A 95 2.29 1.17 3.57
CA LEU A 95 1.05 0.70 4.18
C LEU A 95 1.12 -0.77 4.65
N SER A 96 2.06 -1.56 4.15
CA SER A 96 2.15 -2.99 4.45
C SER A 96 2.22 -3.32 5.95
N PRO A 97 3.00 -2.63 6.80
CA PRO A 97 3.02 -2.88 8.24
C PRO A 97 1.67 -2.67 8.94
N LEU A 98 0.84 -1.74 8.45
CA LEU A 98 -0.51 -1.50 8.97
C LEU A 98 -1.39 -2.74 8.86
N MET A 99 -1.17 -3.56 7.83
CA MET A 99 -1.97 -4.75 7.54
C MET A 99 -1.49 -6.03 8.25
N LYS A 100 -0.36 -5.96 8.99
CA LYS A 100 0.30 -7.13 9.59
C LYS A 100 -0.08 -7.41 11.06
N ASN A 101 -0.89 -6.57 11.68
CA ASN A 101 -1.29 -6.70 13.10
C ASN A 101 -0.12 -6.72 14.11
N ASN A 102 1.00 -6.05 13.80
CA ASN A 102 2.19 -6.06 14.66
C ASN A 102 2.11 -5.09 15.85
N TYR A 103 1.26 -4.07 15.77
CA TYR A 103 1.13 -3.04 16.80
C TYR A 103 -0.30 -2.50 16.89
N SER A 104 -0.70 -2.07 18.09
CA SER A 104 -2.05 -1.57 18.36
C SER A 104 -1.98 -0.29 19.20
N CYS A 105 -2.52 0.80 18.65
CA CYS A 105 -2.55 2.16 19.17
C CYS A 105 -3.72 2.37 20.15
N ARG A 106 -3.80 1.57 21.22
CA ARG A 106 -4.88 1.65 22.22
C ARG A 106 -5.00 3.04 22.86
N SER A 107 -6.22 3.40 23.26
CA SER A 107 -6.55 4.70 23.88
C SER A 107 -6.14 5.87 22.97
N ARG A 108 -5.83 7.06 23.51
CA ARG A 108 -5.52 8.28 22.73
C ARG A 108 -4.36 8.15 21.72
N LYS A 109 -3.59 7.06 21.73
CA LYS A 109 -2.53 6.80 20.76
C LYS A 109 -3.05 6.71 19.33
N HIS A 110 -4.29 6.26 19.10
CA HIS A 110 -4.85 6.18 17.75
C HIS A 110 -4.97 7.55 17.07
N GLN A 111 -5.31 8.61 17.82
CA GLN A 111 -5.40 9.97 17.27
C GLN A 111 -4.04 10.49 16.85
N ARG A 112 -3.01 10.27 17.68
CA ARG A 112 -1.62 10.62 17.34
C ARG A 112 -1.12 9.83 16.12
N ALA A 113 -1.45 8.55 16.04
CA ALA A 113 -1.10 7.71 14.91
C ALA A 113 -1.77 8.17 13.61
N ALA A 114 -3.05 8.57 13.67
CA ALA A 114 -3.77 9.10 12.51
C ALA A 114 -3.19 10.44 12.04
N ALA A 115 -2.91 11.38 12.94
CA ALA A 115 -2.28 12.65 12.59
C ALA A 115 -0.91 12.42 11.93
N LYS A 116 -0.07 11.58 12.56
CA LYS A 116 1.25 11.24 12.02
C LYS A 116 1.16 10.55 10.65
N LEU A 117 0.22 9.63 10.46
CA LEU A 117 -0.02 8.98 9.18
C LEU A 117 -0.36 10.01 8.11
N ARG A 118 -1.28 10.93 8.40
CA ARG A 118 -1.67 12.00 7.48
C ARG A 118 -0.50 12.92 7.10
N ASP A 119 0.29 13.35 8.08
CA ASP A 119 1.43 14.25 7.83
C ASP A 119 2.51 13.59 6.98
N GLN A 120 2.81 12.31 7.24
CA GLN A 120 3.77 11.55 6.44
C GLN A 120 3.21 11.24 5.05
N TRP A 121 1.91 10.95 4.95
CA TRP A 121 1.25 10.69 3.69
C TRP A 121 1.27 11.91 2.76
N ALA A 122 1.03 13.10 3.31
CA ALA A 122 1.14 14.36 2.56
C ALA A 122 2.57 14.55 2.00
N GLN A 123 3.60 14.28 2.80
CA GLN A 123 5.00 14.37 2.34
C GLN A 123 5.33 13.35 1.23
N ILE A 124 4.80 12.12 1.31
CA ILE A 124 4.94 11.13 0.23
C ILE A 124 4.27 11.65 -1.05
N ARG A 125 3.02 12.11 -0.94
CA ARG A 125 2.25 12.67 -2.06
C ARG A 125 3.02 13.82 -2.72
N ASP A 126 3.42 14.81 -1.95
CA ASP A 126 4.07 16.02 -2.45
C ASP A 126 5.39 15.67 -3.15
N LEU A 127 6.17 14.72 -2.61
CA LEU A 127 7.38 14.24 -3.25
C LEU A 127 7.13 13.56 -4.60
N PHE A 128 6.08 12.73 -4.71
CA PHE A 128 5.77 12.07 -5.99
C PHE A 128 5.09 13.00 -7.00
N LEU A 129 4.41 14.05 -6.54
CA LEU A 129 3.97 15.15 -7.38
C LEU A 129 5.17 15.89 -7.99
N ASP A 130 6.22 16.17 -7.20
CA ASP A 130 7.46 16.77 -7.71
C ASP A 130 8.15 15.88 -8.76
N MET A 131 8.07 14.56 -8.59
CA MET A 131 8.56 13.57 -9.57
C MET A 131 7.64 13.42 -10.80
N ARG A 132 6.56 14.18 -10.89
CA ARG A 132 5.54 14.12 -11.95
C ARG A 132 4.86 12.76 -12.08
N SER A 133 4.72 12.03 -10.97
CA SER A 133 3.94 10.80 -10.94
C SER A 133 2.49 11.08 -11.35
N THR A 134 1.95 10.18 -12.17
CA THR A 134 0.55 10.16 -12.60
C THR A 134 -0.33 9.26 -11.75
N ALA A 135 0.21 8.66 -10.68
CA ALA A 135 -0.52 7.74 -9.80
C ALA A 135 -1.31 8.49 -8.69
N ASP A 136 -2.05 9.53 -9.08
CA ASP A 136 -2.83 10.38 -8.19
C ASP A 136 -3.99 9.65 -7.48
N TRP A 137 -4.50 8.58 -8.11
CA TRP A 137 -5.45 7.65 -7.52
C TRP A 137 -4.96 6.99 -6.21
N LEU A 138 -3.66 7.05 -5.89
CA LEU A 138 -3.11 6.59 -4.62
C LEU A 138 -3.39 7.57 -3.46
N HIS A 139 -3.59 8.86 -3.75
CA HIS A 139 -3.65 9.90 -2.72
C HIS A 139 -4.76 9.68 -1.68
N PRO A 140 -6.00 9.30 -2.04
CA PRO A 140 -7.08 9.12 -1.06
C PRO A 140 -6.81 8.04 0.01
N ALA A 141 -5.95 7.05 -0.25
CA ALA A 141 -5.75 5.91 0.64
C ALA A 141 -5.30 6.32 2.04
N GLY A 142 -4.33 7.23 2.15
CA GLY A 142 -3.84 7.71 3.44
C GLY A 142 -4.89 8.50 4.21
N ASP A 143 -5.73 9.27 3.51
CA ASP A 143 -6.80 10.05 4.13
C ASP A 143 -7.89 9.14 4.70
N HIS A 144 -8.36 8.16 3.92
CA HIS A 144 -9.34 7.18 4.38
C HIS A 144 -8.83 6.40 5.58
N LEU A 145 -7.59 5.91 5.52
CA LEU A 145 -6.99 5.14 6.61
C LEU A 145 -6.81 6.02 7.86
N SER A 146 -6.34 7.25 7.71
CA SER A 146 -6.19 8.19 8.82
C SER A 146 -7.55 8.56 9.45
N ASN A 147 -8.59 8.75 8.65
CA ASN A 147 -9.95 9.01 9.14
C ASN A 147 -10.48 7.83 9.97
N ILE A 148 -10.33 6.60 9.49
CA ILE A 148 -10.73 5.40 10.22
C ILE A 148 -9.92 5.25 11.52
N ILE A 149 -8.61 5.45 11.49
CA ILE A 149 -7.76 5.30 12.69
C ILE A 149 -8.07 6.42 13.70
N GLY A 150 -8.27 7.64 13.23
CA GLY A 150 -8.42 8.84 14.06
C GLY A 150 -9.83 9.10 14.60
N GLN A 151 -10.86 8.49 14.00
CA GLN A 151 -12.26 8.75 14.38
C GLN A 151 -12.47 8.57 15.89
N LYS A 152 -13.06 9.55 16.58
CA LYS A 152 -13.15 9.54 18.05
C LYS A 152 -14.03 8.40 18.58
N ASN A 153 -15.24 8.29 18.05
CA ASN A 153 -16.19 7.25 18.45
C ASN A 153 -16.10 6.05 17.51
N THR A 154 -16.02 4.85 18.07
CA THR A 154 -15.92 3.62 17.26
C THR A 154 -17.16 3.37 16.40
N SER A 155 -18.35 3.72 16.89
CA SER A 155 -19.62 3.62 16.14
C SER A 155 -19.59 4.38 14.81
N ASP A 156 -18.93 5.54 14.81
CA ASP A 156 -18.93 6.48 13.70
C ASP A 156 -17.93 6.10 12.61
N ILE A 157 -17.09 5.08 12.83
CA ILE A 157 -16.15 4.57 11.80
C ILE A 157 -16.89 4.22 10.51
N LYS A 158 -18.13 3.73 10.63
CA LYS A 158 -18.97 3.30 9.50
C LYS A 158 -19.19 4.41 8.47
N THR A 159 -19.13 5.68 8.90
CA THR A 159 -19.29 6.86 8.04
C THR A 159 -18.16 7.04 7.03
N HIS A 160 -16.98 6.49 7.30
CA HIS A 160 -15.80 6.59 6.42
C HIS A 160 -15.69 5.44 5.41
N LEU A 161 -16.46 4.37 5.59
CA LEU A 161 -16.26 3.12 4.85
C LEU A 161 -16.76 3.19 3.41
N GLU A 162 -17.81 3.98 3.15
CA GLU A 162 -18.43 4.06 1.83
C GLU A 162 -17.48 4.68 0.81
N ALA A 163 -16.90 5.84 1.14
CA ALA A 163 -15.91 6.49 0.30
C ALA A 163 -14.66 5.60 0.10
N LEU A 164 -14.18 4.94 1.17
CA LEU A 164 -13.06 4.02 1.07
C LEU A 164 -13.33 2.85 0.11
N VAL A 165 -14.50 2.20 0.21
CA VAL A 165 -14.83 1.05 -0.64
C VAL A 165 -15.09 1.49 -2.08
N LYS A 166 -15.61 2.71 -2.29
CA LYS A 166 -15.79 3.29 -3.62
C LYS A 166 -14.44 3.56 -4.30
N ASP A 167 -13.52 4.22 -3.60
CA ASP A 167 -12.20 4.59 -4.17
C ASP A 167 -11.27 3.37 -4.28
N TYR A 168 -11.42 2.38 -3.40
CA TYR A 168 -10.60 1.17 -3.37
C TYR A 168 -11.44 -0.10 -3.20
N PRO A 169 -12.16 -0.54 -4.25
CA PRO A 169 -13.03 -1.72 -4.18
C PRO A 169 -12.27 -3.04 -3.91
N ASP A 170 -10.96 -3.06 -4.18
CA ASP A 170 -10.08 -4.18 -3.90
C ASP A 170 -9.75 -4.35 -2.40
N ILE A 171 -10.12 -3.37 -1.54
CA ILE A 171 -9.95 -3.50 -0.10
C ILE A 171 -10.83 -4.62 0.48
N SER A 172 -10.21 -5.61 1.11
CA SER A 172 -10.91 -6.73 1.75
C SER A 172 -11.36 -6.40 3.18
N LYS A 173 -12.32 -7.19 3.69
CA LYS A 173 -12.68 -7.21 5.11
C LYS A 173 -11.47 -7.46 6.02
N ARG A 174 -10.46 -8.22 5.55
CA ARG A 174 -9.23 -8.48 6.30
C ARG A 174 -8.36 -7.21 6.43
N HIS A 175 -8.26 -6.40 5.38
CA HIS A 175 -7.55 -5.11 5.47
C HIS A 175 -8.23 -4.20 6.49
N VAL A 176 -9.55 -4.04 6.42
CA VAL A 176 -10.29 -3.20 7.40
C VAL A 176 -10.13 -3.75 8.82
N ALA A 177 -10.18 -5.07 9.01
CA ALA A 177 -9.92 -5.68 10.31
C ALA A 177 -8.51 -5.37 10.85
N ALA A 178 -7.49 -5.32 9.99
CA ALA A 178 -6.14 -4.97 10.39
C ALA A 178 -6.02 -3.48 10.77
N VAL A 179 -6.67 -2.58 10.04
CA VAL A 179 -6.75 -1.15 10.39
C VAL A 179 -7.44 -0.96 11.75
N LEU A 180 -8.53 -1.69 12.02
CA LEU A 180 -9.21 -1.68 13.33
C LEU A 180 -8.30 -2.22 14.44
N PHE A 181 -7.56 -3.30 14.19
CA PHE A 181 -6.59 -3.83 15.13
C PHE A 181 -5.51 -2.79 15.47
N PHE A 182 -4.92 -2.16 14.44
CA PHE A 182 -3.93 -1.12 14.60
C PHE A 182 -4.48 0.07 15.38
N ARG A 183 -5.73 0.46 15.15
CA ARG A 183 -6.41 1.50 15.93
C ARG A 183 -6.60 1.11 17.40
N GLY A 184 -6.71 -0.17 17.74
CA GLY A 184 -7.03 -0.62 19.10
C GLY A 184 -8.40 -1.28 19.26
N VAL A 185 -9.16 -1.44 18.18
CA VAL A 185 -10.46 -2.12 18.15
C VAL A 185 -10.24 -3.57 17.72
N THR A 186 -9.93 -4.44 18.68
CA THR A 186 -9.54 -5.84 18.40
C THR A 186 -10.71 -6.82 18.43
N ARG A 187 -11.76 -6.55 19.21
CA ARG A 187 -12.94 -7.40 19.41
C ARG A 187 -14.17 -6.57 19.76
N GLY A 188 -15.34 -7.22 19.85
CA GLY A 188 -16.59 -6.63 20.32
C GLY A 188 -17.62 -6.37 19.23
N ARG A 189 -18.85 -6.00 19.65
CA ARG A 189 -20.01 -5.82 18.77
C ARG A 189 -19.78 -4.77 17.69
N GLU A 190 -19.27 -3.60 18.06
CA GLU A 190 -19.01 -2.52 17.10
C GLU A 190 -18.02 -2.95 16.00
N ARG A 191 -16.98 -3.72 16.36
CA ARG A 191 -16.04 -4.26 15.36
C ARG A 191 -16.78 -5.11 14.34
N GLN A 192 -17.66 -6.01 14.77
CA GLN A 192 -18.41 -6.86 13.85
C GLN A 192 -19.37 -6.06 12.97
N LEU A 193 -20.05 -5.06 13.53
CA LEU A 193 -20.92 -4.18 12.76
C LEU A 193 -20.16 -3.39 11.68
N ILE A 194 -18.96 -2.89 12.00
CA ILE A 194 -18.09 -2.21 11.01
C ILE A 194 -17.72 -3.17 9.89
N LEU A 195 -17.26 -4.38 10.22
CA LEU A 195 -16.85 -5.36 9.22
C LEU A 195 -18.02 -5.90 8.39
N GLN A 196 -19.22 -5.96 8.97
CA GLN A 196 -20.45 -6.29 8.25
C GLN A 196 -20.81 -5.18 7.25
N ARG A 197 -20.73 -3.91 7.66
CA ARG A 197 -20.97 -2.77 6.76
C ARG A 197 -20.04 -2.77 5.55
N VAL A 198 -18.76 -3.13 5.73
CA VAL A 198 -17.83 -3.33 4.59
C VAL A 198 -18.34 -4.42 3.65
N ALA A 199 -18.80 -5.55 4.18
CA ALA A 199 -19.30 -6.66 3.36
C ALA A 199 -20.58 -6.29 2.58
N GLU A 200 -21.44 -5.44 3.16
CA GLU A 200 -22.62 -4.89 2.50
C GLU A 200 -22.22 -3.94 1.37
N LEU A 201 -21.41 -2.93 1.66
CA LEU A 201 -20.91 -1.98 0.66
C LEU A 201 -20.24 -2.68 -0.53
N LYS A 202 -19.44 -3.72 -0.26
CA LYS A 202 -18.79 -4.50 -1.32
C LYS A 202 -19.77 -5.31 -2.17
N ARG A 203 -20.92 -5.75 -1.62
CA ARG A 203 -21.98 -6.39 -2.42
C ARG A 203 -22.64 -5.36 -3.32
N ASP A 204 -22.92 -4.18 -2.79
CA ASP A 204 -23.58 -3.10 -3.54
C ASP A 204 -22.74 -2.63 -4.73
N VAL A 205 -21.42 -2.46 -4.54
CA VAL A 205 -20.48 -2.10 -5.63
C VAL A 205 -20.42 -3.17 -6.72
N ARG A 206 -20.51 -4.46 -6.36
CA ARG A 206 -20.54 -5.56 -7.35
C ARG A 206 -21.85 -5.59 -8.14
N SER A 207 -22.97 -5.27 -7.48
CA SER A 207 -24.30 -5.26 -8.10
C SER A 207 -24.51 -4.06 -9.03
N THR A 208 -23.84 -2.94 -8.79
CA THR A 208 -24.00 -1.71 -9.58
C THR A 208 -23.20 -1.68 -10.88
N GLY A 209 -22.39 -2.71 -11.17
CA GLY A 209 -21.77 -2.88 -12.48
C GLY A 209 -20.83 -1.75 -12.91
N ASN A 210 -20.31 -0.94 -11.97
CA ASN A 210 -19.37 0.14 -12.27
C ASN A 210 -18.03 -0.43 -12.77
N SER A 211 -17.96 -0.67 -14.08
CA SER A 211 -16.78 -1.21 -14.79
C SER A 211 -15.56 -0.27 -14.75
N GLU A 212 -15.73 1.00 -14.39
CA GLU A 212 -14.63 1.97 -14.32
C GLU A 212 -13.78 1.86 -13.04
N ALA A 213 -14.31 1.29 -11.95
CA ALA A 213 -13.61 1.23 -10.65
C ALA A 213 -12.49 0.17 -10.59
N HIS A 214 -12.21 -0.54 -11.69
CA HIS A 214 -11.34 -1.72 -11.72
C HIS A 214 -9.93 -1.49 -12.27
N GLN A 215 -9.56 -0.24 -12.61
CA GLN A 215 -8.27 -0.01 -13.29
C GLN A 215 -7.06 -0.19 -12.38
N HIS A 216 -7.23 -0.07 -11.05
CA HIS A 216 -6.10 -0.03 -10.13
C HIS A 216 -6.26 -0.96 -8.91
N ALA A 217 -5.16 -1.60 -8.55
CA ALA A 217 -5.09 -2.62 -7.50
C ALA A 217 -4.03 -2.23 -6.45
N LEU A 218 -4.47 -1.57 -5.38
CA LEU A 218 -3.61 -1.22 -4.24
C LEU A 218 -3.67 -2.31 -3.17
N PHE A 219 -4.83 -2.50 -2.54
CA PHE A 219 -4.94 -3.34 -1.35
C PHE A 219 -4.85 -4.84 -1.66
N SER A 220 -5.27 -5.29 -2.83
CA SER A 220 -5.13 -6.69 -3.24
C SER A 220 -3.67 -7.15 -3.33
N SER A 221 -2.74 -6.22 -3.55
CA SER A 221 -1.30 -6.48 -3.55
C SER A 221 -0.63 -6.43 -2.17
N ILE A 222 -1.37 -6.01 -1.12
CA ILE A 222 -0.86 -5.88 0.24
C ILE A 222 -1.44 -7.02 1.08
N PRO A 223 -0.65 -8.02 1.52
CA PRO A 223 -1.19 -9.10 2.34
C PRO A 223 -1.70 -8.58 3.70
N ALA A 224 -2.97 -8.84 4.01
CA ALA A 224 -3.50 -8.70 5.37
C ALA A 224 -3.27 -9.96 6.20
N ALA A 225 -2.88 -9.77 7.47
CA ALA A 225 -2.83 -10.83 8.45
C ALA A 225 -4.19 -11.54 8.57
N ALA A 226 -4.14 -12.86 8.76
CA ALA A 226 -5.34 -13.64 9.08
C ALA A 226 -5.99 -13.07 10.34
N SER A 227 -7.32 -12.91 10.32
CA SER A 227 -8.05 -12.47 11.51
C SER A 227 -7.93 -13.53 12.60
N SER A 228 -7.57 -13.12 13.81
CA SER A 228 -7.54 -13.99 15.00
C SER A 228 -8.90 -14.64 15.33
N ASP A 229 -9.98 -14.17 14.71
CA ASP A 229 -11.32 -14.76 14.81
C ASP A 229 -11.44 -16.15 14.15
N CYS A 230 -10.47 -16.56 13.33
CA CYS A 230 -10.47 -17.88 12.69
C CYS A 230 -9.96 -19.01 13.61
N LEU A 231 -9.47 -18.70 14.80
CA LEU A 231 -8.97 -19.71 15.75
C LEU A 231 -10.02 -20.21 16.76
N ALA A 232 -11.28 -19.81 16.60
CA ALA A 232 -12.35 -20.21 17.52
C ALA A 232 -13.10 -21.51 17.13
N TYR A 233 -12.72 -22.17 16.04
CA TYR A 233 -13.30 -23.46 15.64
C TYR A 233 -12.20 -24.41 15.12
N THR A 234 -11.29 -24.80 16.01
CA THR A 234 -10.66 -26.12 15.90
C THR A 234 -11.40 -27.03 16.87
N PRO A 235 -12.19 -28.02 16.40
CA PRO A 235 -12.59 -29.09 17.28
C PRO A 235 -11.31 -29.79 17.72
N PHE A 236 -11.08 -29.85 19.03
CA PHE A 236 -10.17 -30.81 19.62
C PHE A 236 -10.66 -32.21 19.22
N SER A 237 -10.08 -32.78 18.17
CA SER A 237 -10.26 -34.18 17.82
C SER A 237 -9.00 -34.93 18.18
N CYS A 238 -9.07 -35.57 19.35
CA CYS A 238 -8.44 -36.81 19.77
C CYS A 238 -7.08 -37.17 19.15
N PHE A 239 -6.00 -36.88 19.87
CA PHE A 239 -4.81 -37.73 19.81
C PHE A 239 -5.08 -38.99 20.65
N SER A 240 -5.58 -40.03 19.99
CA SER A 240 -5.55 -41.39 20.52
C SER A 240 -4.42 -42.13 19.81
N GLN A 241 -3.38 -42.44 20.58
CA GLN A 241 -2.53 -43.64 20.53
C GLN A 241 -1.85 -44.01 19.21
N LEU A 242 -0.52 -44.13 19.28
CA LEU A 242 0.20 -45.38 18.99
C LEU A 242 1.62 -45.25 19.58
N LEU A 243 1.84 -45.88 20.74
CA LEU A 243 3.17 -46.33 21.15
C LEU A 243 3.57 -47.49 20.22
N PRO A 244 4.85 -47.62 19.83
CA PRO A 244 5.40 -48.90 19.40
C PRO A 244 5.94 -49.67 20.61
N ASP A 245 5.47 -50.91 20.76
CA ASP A 245 6.20 -51.98 21.44
C ASP A 245 7.22 -52.59 20.47
N HIS A 246 8.35 -53.02 21.06
CA HIS A 246 9.57 -53.64 20.51
C HIS A 246 10.70 -52.71 20.07
#